data_AF-A0A3B4Y6C4-F1
#
_entry.id   AF-A0A3B4Y6C4-F1
#
_cell.length_a   1.000
_cell.length_b   1.000
_cell.length_c   1.000
_cell.angle_alpha   90.00
_cell.angle_beta   90.00
_cell.angle_gamma   90.00
#
_symmetry.space_group_name_H-M   'P 1'
#
loop_
_entity.id
_entity.type
_entity.pdbx_description
1 polymer ?
#
loop_
_entity_poly.entity_id
_entity_poly.type
_entity_poly.pdbx_seq_one_letter_code
_entity_poly.pdbx_strand_id
1 'polypeptide(L)'
;MVVSRVSCLVSRVWSRCSLQQKVQKCLDDGVRLPVQDLKRLEVENIQLLEQQDHSSRPRQVDEGLLVHPLSHLEMPEVGRLLKEMSLCLLDLQALCNILAQRAQGKEPNLSLLLGMKCTGTFSYFLRVKLLEVGQLRRDIDELRKSISDRYAQYMGDSCVSQ
;
A
#
# COMPACT_ATOMS: atom_id res chain seq x y z
N MET A 1 -25.80 -39.09 20.13
CA MET A 1 -25.72 -37.69 19.61
C MET A 1 -24.46 -36.94 20.03
N VAL A 2 -24.00 -37.00 21.28
CA VAL A 2 -22.85 -36.23 21.77
C VAL A 2 -21.51 -36.68 21.14
N VAL A 3 -21.28 -37.99 21.04
CA VAL A 3 -20.03 -38.56 20.47
C VAL A 3 -19.80 -38.15 19.02
N SER A 4 -20.85 -38.16 18.19
CA SER A 4 -20.78 -37.73 16.78
C SER A 4 -20.45 -36.24 16.64
N ARG A 5 -20.94 -35.40 17.57
CA ARG A 5 -20.63 -33.95 17.58
C ARG A 5 -19.18 -33.70 18.00
N VAL A 6 -18.67 -34.44 18.97
CA VAL A 6 -17.27 -34.36 19.41
C VAL A 6 -16.33 -34.84 18.30
N SER A 7 -16.64 -35.95 17.64
CA SER A 7 -15.86 -36.45 16.49
C SER A 7 -15.81 -35.44 15.34
N CYS A 8 -16.96 -34.84 14.97
CA CYS A 8 -17.02 -33.79 13.95
C CYS A 8 -16.19 -32.55 14.33
N LEU A 9 -16.21 -32.15 15.60
CA LEU A 9 -15.42 -31.03 16.10
C LEU A 9 -13.91 -31.32 16.01
N VAL A 10 -13.48 -32.51 16.41
CA VAL A 10 -12.08 -32.95 16.32
C VAL A 10 -11.61 -32.99 14.86
N SER A 11 -12.40 -33.56 13.95
CA SER A 11 -12.06 -33.58 12.51
C SER A 11 -11.96 -32.18 11.91
N ARG A 12 -12.82 -31.24 12.32
CA ARG A 12 -12.77 -29.84 11.87
C ARG A 12 -11.55 -29.10 12.41
N VAL A 13 -11.21 -29.32 13.68
CA VAL A 13 -10.01 -28.71 14.29
C VAL A 13 -8.74 -29.26 13.64
N TRP A 14 -8.65 -30.58 13.43
CA TRP A 14 -7.51 -31.22 12.77
C TRP A 14 -7.31 -30.72 11.33
N SER A 15 -8.40 -30.62 10.57
CA SER A 15 -8.37 -30.11 9.19
C SER A 15 -7.89 -28.65 9.15
N ARG A 16 -8.35 -27.82 10.10
CA ARG A 16 -7.92 -26.43 10.22
C ARG A 16 -6.43 -26.31 10.55
N CYS A 17 -5.92 -27.10 11.49
CA CYS A 17 -4.49 -27.11 11.82
C CYS A 17 -3.62 -27.58 10.64
N SER A 18 -4.05 -28.62 9.92
CA SER A 18 -3.34 -29.11 8.72
C SER A 18 -3.32 -28.07 7.59
N LEU A 19 -4.44 -27.38 7.36
CA LEU A 19 -4.53 -26.29 6.40
C LEU A 19 -3.62 -25.11 6.80
N GLN A 20 -3.61 -24.73 8.08
CA GLN A 20 -2.72 -23.68 8.58
C GLN A 20 -1.24 -24.03 8.35
N GLN A 21 -0.83 -25.28 8.61
CA GLN A 21 0.54 -25.71 8.38
C GLN A 21 0.93 -25.67 6.91
N LYS A 22 0.03 -26.08 6.01
CA LYS A 22 0.26 -26.03 4.55
C LYS A 22 0.37 -24.59 4.04
N VAL A 23 -0.51 -23.70 4.50
CA VAL A 23 -0.45 -22.27 4.14
C VAL A 23 0.85 -21.64 4.65
N GLN A 24 1.24 -21.92 5.89
CA GLN A 24 2.48 -21.40 6.47
C GLN A 24 3.71 -21.86 5.67
N LYS A 25 3.73 -23.13 5.27
CA LYS A 25 4.81 -23.68 4.44
C LYS A 25 4.84 -23.02 3.05
N CYS A 26 3.69 -22.86 2.39
CA CYS A 26 3.64 -22.17 1.10
C CYS A 26 4.07 -20.70 1.19
N LEU A 27 3.77 -20.02 2.30
CA LEU A 27 4.23 -18.65 2.54
C LEU A 27 5.74 -18.60 2.76
N ASP A 28 6.28 -19.52 3.55
CA ASP A 28 7.73 -19.62 3.80
C ASP A 28 8.49 -19.94 2.51
N ASP A 29 8.03 -20.94 1.75
CA ASP A 29 8.60 -21.29 0.45
C ASP A 29 8.46 -20.13 -0.56
N GLY A 30 7.32 -19.45 -0.56
CA GLY A 30 7.04 -18.29 -1.43
C GLY A 30 7.89 -17.06 -1.13
N VAL A 31 8.39 -16.89 0.10
CA VAL A 31 9.34 -15.84 0.46
C VAL A 31 10.78 -16.28 0.23
N ARG A 32 11.10 -17.55 0.54
CA ARG A 32 12.46 -18.09 0.43
C ARG A 32 12.97 -18.18 -1.00
N LEU A 33 12.13 -18.60 -1.95
CA LEU A 33 12.52 -18.74 -3.35
C LEU A 33 12.92 -17.38 -3.98
N PRO A 34 12.12 -16.31 -3.89
CA PRO A 34 12.53 -14.98 -4.36
C PRO A 34 13.81 -14.45 -3.69
N VAL A 35 13.99 -14.69 -2.39
CA VAL A 35 15.22 -14.27 -1.68
C VAL A 35 16.44 -15.03 -2.19
N GLN A 36 16.30 -16.31 -2.52
CA GLN A 36 17.38 -17.12 -3.08
C GLN A 36 17.71 -16.69 -4.51
N ASP A 37 16.70 -16.39 -5.33
CA ASP A 37 16.88 -15.85 -6.69
C ASP A 37 17.55 -14.47 -6.67
N LEU A 38 17.15 -13.58 -5.74
CA LEU A 38 17.81 -12.29 -5.55
C LEU A 38 19.30 -12.44 -5.24
N LYS A 39 19.65 -13.32 -4.30
CA LYS A 39 21.05 -13.60 -3.97
C LYS A 39 21.82 -14.15 -5.17
N ARG A 40 21.19 -14.99 -6.00
CA ARG A 40 21.84 -15.51 -7.21
C ARG A 40 22.08 -14.40 -8.23
N LEU A 41 21.08 -13.56 -8.46
CA LEU A 41 21.18 -12.41 -9.37
C LEU A 41 22.21 -11.39 -8.89
N GLU A 42 22.33 -11.15 -7.58
CA GLU A 42 23.37 -10.30 -7.01
C GLU A 42 24.78 -10.82 -7.33
N VAL A 43 25.00 -12.14 -7.16
CA VAL A 43 26.28 -12.78 -7.51
C VAL A 43 26.56 -12.70 -9.00
N GLU A 44 25.57 -12.99 -9.85
CA GLU A 44 25.71 -12.86 -11.32
C GLU A 44 26.02 -11.41 -11.73
N ASN A 45 25.42 -10.41 -11.08
CA ASN A 45 25.64 -9.01 -11.36
C ASN A 45 27.06 -8.56 -10.97
N ILE A 46 27.55 -9.00 -9.80
CA ILE A 46 28.95 -8.76 -9.39
C ILE A 46 29.93 -9.37 -10.40
N GLN A 47 29.69 -10.61 -10.85
CA GLN A 47 30.55 -11.28 -11.83
C GLN A 47 30.53 -10.59 -13.20
N LEU A 48 29.38 -10.05 -13.63
CA LEU A 48 29.28 -9.28 -14.88
C LEU A 48 29.98 -7.92 -14.77
N LEU A 49 29.88 -7.27 -13.61
CA LEU A 49 30.57 -6.01 -13.33
C LEU A 49 32.09 -6.18 -13.36
N GLU A 50 32.60 -7.27 -12.76
CA GLU A 50 34.02 -7.64 -12.81
C GLU A 50 34.47 -7.93 -14.25
N GLN A 51 33.67 -8.67 -15.03
CA GLN A 51 33.98 -8.91 -16.46
C GLN A 51 33.99 -7.62 -17.30
N GLN A 52 33.11 -6.65 -17.00
CA GLN A 52 33.09 -5.36 -17.67
C GLN A 52 34.33 -4.52 -17.31
N ASP A 53 34.78 -4.57 -16.07
CA ASP A 53 36.03 -3.92 -15.62
C ASP A 53 37.26 -4.54 -16.32
N HIS A 54 37.30 -5.86 -16.45
CA HIS A 54 38.40 -6.57 -17.12
C HIS A 54 38.40 -6.40 -18.66
N SER A 55 37.25 -6.12 -19.27
CA SER A 55 37.15 -5.82 -20.71
C SER A 55 37.54 -4.37 -21.05
N SER A 56 37.74 -3.52 -20.05
CA SER A 56 38.11 -2.10 -20.19
C SER A 56 39.62 -1.93 -20.29
N ARG A 57 40.24 -2.32 -21.41
CA ARG A 57 41.61 -1.85 -21.73
C ARG A 57 41.61 -0.33 -21.94
N PRO A 58 42.59 0.42 -21.41
CA PRO A 58 42.58 1.87 -21.44
C PRO A 58 42.92 2.37 -22.84
N ARG A 59 42.03 3.13 -23.46
CA ARG A 59 42.43 4.05 -24.53
C ARG A 59 42.70 5.41 -23.86
N GLN A 60 43.94 5.63 -23.45
CA GLN A 60 44.46 6.98 -23.23
C GLN A 60 44.40 7.73 -24.57
N VAL A 61 43.79 8.91 -24.62
CA VAL A 61 44.42 10.24 -24.82
C VAL A 61 43.28 11.29 -24.76
N ASP A 62 43.30 12.15 -23.76
CA ASP A 62 43.41 13.62 -23.90
C ASP A 62 42.70 14.38 -22.76
N GLU A 63 43.35 15.45 -22.36
CA GLU A 63 43.16 16.21 -21.15
C GLU A 63 42.17 17.36 -21.38
N GLY A 64 41.24 17.55 -20.45
CA GLY A 64 40.54 18.81 -20.26
C GLY A 64 39.04 18.79 -20.54
N LEU A 65 38.32 19.27 -19.53
CA LEU A 65 37.02 19.94 -19.64
C LEU A 65 35.76 19.10 -19.29
N LEU A 66 35.40 19.27 -18.02
CA LEU A 66 34.04 19.37 -17.49
C LEU A 66 33.23 18.08 -17.27
N VAL A 67 33.15 17.73 -15.97
CA VAL A 67 31.90 17.47 -15.24
C VAL A 67 30.93 16.50 -15.93
N HIS A 68 30.99 15.23 -15.54
CA HIS A 68 29.76 14.57 -15.11
C HIS A 68 30.06 13.39 -14.17
N PRO A 69 29.76 13.49 -12.86
CA PRO A 69 29.54 12.32 -12.05
C PRO A 69 28.35 11.57 -12.65
N LEU A 70 28.51 10.30 -12.98
CA LEU A 70 27.42 9.37 -13.27
C LEU A 70 26.67 9.07 -11.95
N SER A 71 25.97 10.09 -11.43
CA SER A 71 25.05 9.99 -10.30
C SER A 71 23.60 9.77 -10.74
N HIS A 72 23.36 9.21 -11.94
CA HIS A 72 22.01 9.16 -12.50
C HIS A 72 21.75 7.88 -13.29
N LEU A 73 21.72 6.74 -12.62
CA LEU A 73 20.80 5.64 -12.94
C LEU A 73 20.44 4.85 -11.65
N GLU A 74 20.22 5.54 -10.53
CA GLU A 74 19.25 4.98 -9.58
C GLU A 74 17.93 4.98 -10.32
N MET A 75 17.33 3.81 -10.61
CA MET A 75 15.96 3.74 -11.09
C MET A 75 15.05 4.22 -9.96
N PRO A 76 14.60 5.49 -9.95
CA PRO A 76 13.93 6.06 -8.79
C PRO A 76 12.59 5.36 -8.56
N GLU A 77 11.98 4.83 -9.62
CA GLU A 77 10.74 4.05 -9.58
C GLU A 77 10.92 2.70 -8.87
N VAL A 78 12.04 2.00 -9.06
CA VAL A 78 12.27 0.69 -8.43
C VAL A 78 12.55 0.85 -6.94
N GLY A 79 13.37 1.83 -6.56
CA GLY A 79 13.60 2.15 -5.14
C GLY A 79 12.32 2.61 -4.43
N ARG A 80 11.47 3.40 -5.11
CA ARG A 80 10.15 3.77 -4.59
C ARG A 80 9.22 2.57 -4.46
N LEU A 81 9.20 1.67 -5.44
CA LEU A 81 8.40 0.45 -5.40
C LEU A 81 8.81 -0.47 -4.25
N LEU A 82 10.11 -0.71 -4.06
CA LEU A 82 10.63 -1.55 -2.98
C LEU A 82 10.31 -0.98 -1.59
N LYS A 83 10.37 0.35 -1.46
CA LYS A 83 9.95 1.06 -0.25
C LYS A 83 8.45 0.86 0.01
N GLU A 84 7.63 0.98 -1.02
CA GLU A 84 6.18 0.79 -0.93
C GLU A 84 5.81 -0.66 -0.58
N MET A 85 6.49 -1.63 -1.19
CA MET A 85 6.34 -3.05 -0.89
C MET A 85 6.72 -3.35 0.57
N SER A 86 7.79 -2.72 1.08
CA SER A 86 8.23 -2.87 2.47
C SER A 86 7.21 -2.28 3.46
N LEU A 87 6.60 -1.13 3.15
CA LEU A 87 5.52 -0.55 3.95
C LEU A 87 4.27 -1.45 3.96
N CYS A 88 3.89 -2.01 2.80
CA CYS A 88 2.77 -2.95 2.70
C CYS A 88 2.99 -4.23 3.52
N LEU A 89 4.23 -4.73 3.58
CA LEU A 89 4.57 -5.91 4.39
C LEU A 89 4.45 -5.62 5.90
N LEU A 90 4.90 -4.44 6.35
CA LEU A 90 4.75 -4.02 7.74
C LEU A 90 3.27 -3.87 8.14
N ASP A 91 2.45 -3.33 7.24
CA ASP A 91 1.00 -3.21 7.42
C ASP A 91 0.33 -4.58 7.52
N LEU A 92 0.66 -5.51 6.63
CA LEU A 92 0.16 -6.89 6.70
C LEU A 92 0.57 -7.59 8.00
N GLN A 93 1.81 -7.37 8.46
CA GLN A 93 2.28 -7.92 9.73
C GLN A 93 1.48 -7.38 10.93
N ALA A 94 1.17 -6.07 10.95
CA ALA A 94 0.33 -5.46 11.96
C ALA A 94 -1.10 -6.05 11.96
N LEU A 95 -1.69 -6.24 10.77
CA LEU A 95 -3.01 -6.87 10.62
C LEU A 95 -3.03 -8.32 11.10
N CYS A 96 -2.02 -9.12 10.74
CA CYS A 96 -1.88 -10.50 11.21
C CYS A 96 -1.79 -10.57 12.75
N ASN A 97 -1.06 -9.64 13.38
CA ASN A 97 -0.98 -9.56 14.84
C ASN A 97 -2.33 -9.24 15.49
N ILE A 98 -3.09 -8.30 14.92
CA ILE A 98 -4.43 -7.95 15.39
C ILE A 98 -5.39 -9.14 15.27
N LEU A 99 -5.37 -9.84 14.12
CA LEU A 99 -6.21 -11.01 13.89
C LEU A 99 -5.85 -12.16 14.84
N ALA A 100 -4.55 -12.35 15.14
CA ALA A 100 -4.09 -13.32 16.11
C ALA A 100 -4.54 -12.97 17.55
N GLN A 101 -4.46 -11.70 17.94
CA GLN A 101 -4.95 -11.23 19.25
C GLN A 101 -6.45 -11.47 19.41
N ARG A 102 -7.25 -11.12 18.40
CA ARG A 102 -8.71 -11.41 18.39
C ARG A 102 -9.02 -12.90 18.43
N ALA A 103 -8.29 -13.71 17.67
CA ALA A 103 -8.48 -15.16 17.68
C ALA A 103 -8.16 -15.79 19.05
N GLN A 104 -7.29 -15.15 19.84
CA GLN A 104 -6.97 -15.52 21.22
C GLN A 104 -7.92 -14.90 22.26
N GLY A 105 -8.95 -14.14 21.83
CA GLY A 105 -9.88 -13.45 22.73
C GLY A 105 -9.27 -12.25 23.46
N LYS A 106 -8.07 -11.79 23.04
CA LYS A 106 -7.42 -10.59 23.57
C LYS A 106 -7.97 -9.35 22.87
N GLU A 107 -8.04 -8.25 23.59
CA GLU A 107 -8.36 -6.96 22.99
C GLU A 107 -7.23 -6.56 22.02
N PRO A 108 -7.54 -6.30 20.74
CA PRO A 108 -6.52 -5.99 19.75
C PRO A 108 -5.93 -4.60 19.98
N ASN A 109 -4.60 -4.48 19.86
CA ASN A 109 -3.94 -3.18 19.97
C ASN A 109 -4.14 -2.36 18.68
N LEU A 110 -5.17 -1.50 18.68
CA LEU A 110 -5.52 -0.64 17.56
C LEU A 110 -4.52 0.50 17.30
N SER A 111 -3.57 0.76 18.21
CA SER A 111 -2.50 1.74 17.93
C SER A 111 -1.63 1.34 16.73
N LEU A 112 -1.56 0.03 16.44
CA LEU A 112 -0.87 -0.52 15.27
C LEU A 112 -1.55 -0.13 13.93
N LEU A 113 -2.85 0.16 13.94
CA LEU A 113 -3.61 0.60 12.76
C LEU A 113 -3.37 2.07 12.41
N LEU A 114 -3.04 2.90 13.41
CA LEU A 114 -2.84 4.34 13.22
C LEU A 114 -1.51 4.67 12.53
N GLY A 115 -0.57 3.73 12.50
CA GLY A 115 0.71 3.86 11.78
C GLY A 115 0.65 3.47 10.30
N MET A 116 -0.45 2.86 9.85
CA MET A 116 -0.60 2.35 8.50
C MET A 116 -0.82 3.51 7.53
N LYS A 117 0.14 3.76 6.64
CA LYS A 117 -0.01 4.71 5.55
C LYS A 117 -0.39 3.92 4.30
N CYS A 118 -1.68 3.91 3.95
CA CYS A 118 -2.13 3.39 2.67
C CYS A 118 -1.66 4.34 1.54
N THR A 119 -0.42 4.17 1.11
CA THR A 119 0.23 5.02 0.12
C THR A 119 -0.16 4.61 -1.30
N GLY A 120 -0.59 5.58 -2.11
CA GLY A 120 -0.99 5.36 -3.51
C GLY A 120 -2.50 5.32 -3.72
N THR A 121 -3.09 4.13 -3.84
CA THR A 121 -4.43 3.94 -4.43
C THR A 121 -5.56 4.42 -3.55
N PHE A 122 -5.51 4.12 -2.25
CA PHE A 122 -6.51 4.58 -1.29
C PHE A 122 -6.42 6.09 -1.04
N SER A 123 -5.19 6.62 -0.97
CA SER A 123 -4.97 8.07 -0.87
C SER A 123 -5.49 8.81 -2.10
N TYR A 124 -5.27 8.28 -3.30
CA TYR A 124 -5.79 8.86 -4.54
C TYR A 124 -7.31 8.79 -4.61
N PHE A 125 -7.91 7.65 -4.26
CA PHE A 125 -9.37 7.49 -4.19
C PHE A 125 -10.01 8.45 -3.17
N LEU A 126 -9.42 8.57 -1.97
CA LEU A 126 -9.88 9.51 -0.95
C LEU A 126 -9.74 10.97 -1.42
N ARG A 127 -8.69 11.32 -2.16
CA ARG A 127 -8.53 12.66 -2.76
C ARG A 127 -9.65 12.95 -3.77
N VAL A 128 -9.97 12.00 -4.64
CA VAL A 128 -11.09 12.15 -5.60
C VAL A 128 -12.42 12.30 -4.89
N LYS A 129 -12.71 11.44 -3.89
CA LYS A 129 -13.94 11.54 -3.10
C LYS A 129 -14.05 12.85 -2.32
N LEU A 130 -12.94 13.37 -1.82
CA LEU A 130 -12.91 14.67 -1.13
C LEU A 130 -13.23 15.83 -2.09
N LEU A 131 -12.76 15.76 -3.35
CA LEU A 131 -13.10 16.75 -4.38
C LEU A 131 -14.60 16.72 -4.73
N GLU A 132 -15.19 15.53 -4.86
CA GLU A 132 -16.64 15.35 -5.10
C GLU A 132 -17.47 15.95 -3.95
N VAL A 133 -17.10 15.66 -2.70
CA VAL A 133 -17.77 16.23 -1.52
C VAL A 133 -17.60 17.75 -1.46
N GLY A 134 -16.42 18.26 -1.84
CA GLY A 134 -16.16 19.70 -1.93
C GLY A 134 -17.02 20.38 -2.99
N GLN A 135 -17.25 19.74 -4.14
CA GLN A 135 -18.17 20.25 -5.16
C GLN A 135 -19.61 20.25 -4.67
N LEU A 136 -20.06 19.13 -4.07
CA LEU A 136 -21.40 19.04 -3.50
C LEU A 136 -21.65 20.13 -2.45
N ARG A 137 -20.65 20.47 -1.63
CA ARG A 137 -20.73 21.56 -0.66
C ARG A 137 -20.97 22.92 -1.35
N ARG A 138 -20.26 23.20 -2.44
CA ARG A 138 -20.46 24.43 -3.23
C ARG A 138 -21.85 24.49 -3.83
N ASP A 139 -22.33 23.37 -4.39
CA ASP A 139 -23.67 23.31 -5.00
C ASP A 139 -24.78 23.55 -3.96
N ILE A 140 -24.61 23.01 -2.75
CA ILE A 140 -25.52 23.27 -1.61
C ILE A 140 -25.53 24.75 -1.24
N ASP A 141 -24.36 25.38 -1.17
CA ASP A 141 -24.25 26.79 -0.79
C ASP A 141 -24.83 27.72 -1.87
N GLU A 142 -24.65 27.38 -3.16
CA GLU A 142 -25.29 28.09 -4.28
C GLU A 142 -26.81 27.91 -4.26
N LEU A 143 -27.30 26.70 -4.00
CA LEU A 143 -28.73 26.46 -3.89
C LEU A 143 -29.34 27.25 -2.72
N ARG A 144 -28.67 27.28 -1.56
CA ARG A 144 -29.10 28.12 -0.44
C ARG A 144 -29.18 29.58 -0.83
N LYS A 145 -28.14 30.10 -1.49
CA LYS A 145 -28.11 31.48 -1.95
C LYS A 145 -29.26 31.78 -2.91
N SER A 146 -29.49 30.92 -3.91
CA SER A 146 -30.61 31.06 -4.85
C SER A 146 -31.97 31.08 -4.15
N ILE A 147 -32.19 30.20 -3.17
CA ILE A 147 -33.43 30.17 -2.38
C ILE A 147 -33.58 31.47 -1.57
N SER A 148 -32.51 31.93 -0.91
CA SER A 148 -32.50 33.18 -0.15
C SER A 148 -32.79 34.39 -1.03
N ASP A 149 -32.18 34.46 -2.22
CA ASP A 149 -32.37 35.55 -3.18
C ASP A 149 -33.81 35.57 -3.69
N ARG A 150 -34.39 34.41 -4.05
CA ARG A 150 -35.80 34.33 -4.45
C ARG A 150 -36.75 34.71 -3.34
N TYR A 151 -36.45 34.31 -2.09
CA TYR A 151 -37.28 34.68 -0.95
C TYR A 151 -37.24 36.20 -0.71
N ALA A 152 -36.06 36.82 -0.78
CA ALA A 152 -35.91 38.26 -0.67
C ALA A 152 -36.65 39.01 -1.80
N GLN A 153 -36.56 38.52 -3.03
CA GLN A 153 -37.32 39.07 -4.17
C GLN A 153 -38.83 38.97 -3.96
N TYR A 154 -39.34 37.80 -3.58
CA TYR A 154 -40.77 37.58 -3.31
C TYR A 154 -41.30 38.48 -2.19
N MET A 155 -40.53 38.63 -1.11
CA MET A 155 -40.88 39.52 -0.01
C MET A 155 -40.78 41.01 -0.40
N GLY A 156 -39.90 41.37 -1.33
CA GLY A 156 -39.82 42.71 -1.91
C GLY A 156 -40.97 43.05 -2.84
N ASP A 157 -41.34 42.13 -3.74
CA ASP A 157 -42.42 42.30 -4.71
C ASP A 157 -43.81 42.36 -4.05
N SER A 158 -43.98 41.66 -2.93
CA SER A 158 -45.22 41.68 -2.12
C SER A 158 -45.49 43.05 -1.48
N CYS A 159 -44.48 43.92 -1.30
CA CYS A 159 -44.64 45.26 -0.73
C CYS A 159 -45.04 46.33 -1.75
N VAL A 160 -44.93 46.06 -3.05
CA VAL A 160 -45.23 47.03 -4.14
C VAL A 160 -46.66 46.85 -4.68
N SER A 161 -47.29 45.69 -4.43
CA SER A 161 -48.60 45.33 -4.98
C SER A 161 -49.78 45.52 -4.01
N GLN A 162 -49.67 46.40 -3.00
CA GLN A 162 -50.74 46.64 -2.01
C GLN A 162 -51.07 48.11 -1.82
#